data_AF-A0A8T0IY53-F1
#
_entry.id   AF-A0A8T0IY53-F1
#
_cell.length_a   1.000
_cell.length_b   1.000
_cell.length_c   1.000
_cell.angle_alpha   90.00
_cell.angle_beta   90.00
_cell.angle_gamma   90.00
#
_symmetry.space_group_name_H-M   'P 1'
#
loop_
_entity.id
_entity.type
_entity.pdbx_description
1 polymer ?
#
loop_
_entity_poly.entity_id
_entity_poly.type
_entity_poly.pdbx_seq_one_letter_code
_entity_poly.pdbx_strand_id
1 'polypeptide(L)'
;MTYLQAHQHLIRSQLRINTSLASCIIVRLNHQFIVSCAAKIKITTVGLVSGRKMAVSSRLMGLLGWGVLLSFICILQLASANEAALPECNFPAVYAFGDSLTDNGNAIAAFPDQFANAELDPNGVEFPMHAADRYSDGKLVVDFLAFGVRQKPIYPVLRGTAGDFTFGTNFAASGAPARSVKVWRKDAGFSTPFSLDVQQQWFERYKVRVWFYESPIFNPNGRIWQSLPKLATVNESLFLVWSGYQDYFSGLYDKTLTPKQTLKIVPDVVEAIANHLTKMVTPMSYTPPASKSLIMPTASTILVVNLPPLGCVPAMLTLYGGPHAKYDSHGCLSDLNKITREHNEMLAKKVDELRAKHSDVKLLYGDAHTVYTDILKDPKKYNVTSPLKACCGVGGAYNFNKEVTCGHTGMFENKFVNLTVAPPCPNPAAHISWDGIHTSNTFNKAAVTAFLTGEHITPKGGLGCSPDFSHWDLRN
;
A
#
# COMPACT_ATOMS: atom_id res chain seq x y z
N MET A 1 63.07 -23.16 -13.02
CA MET A 1 63.35 -22.79 -11.62
C MET A 1 62.54 -23.75 -10.75
N THR A 2 63.00 -24.94 -10.35
CA THR A 2 64.08 -25.25 -9.37
C THR A 2 64.01 -24.31 -8.14
N TYR A 3 63.98 -24.72 -6.86
CA TYR A 3 64.33 -25.97 -6.19
C TYR A 3 63.86 -25.88 -4.70
N LEU A 4 63.40 -27.02 -4.12
CA LEU A 4 63.77 -27.64 -2.82
C LEU A 4 63.69 -26.86 -1.46
N GLN A 5 62.93 -27.35 -0.45
CA GLN A 5 63.21 -28.38 0.61
C GLN A 5 63.71 -27.77 1.94
N ALA A 6 62.95 -27.91 3.05
CA ALA A 6 63.09 -28.89 4.15
C ALA A 6 63.81 -28.26 5.38
N HIS A 7 63.64 -28.60 6.67
CA HIS A 7 63.23 -29.82 7.37
C HIS A 7 62.68 -29.48 8.80
N GLN A 8 61.82 -30.39 9.27
CA GLN A 8 61.39 -30.79 10.63
C GLN A 8 62.05 -30.22 11.91
N HIS A 9 61.22 -30.03 12.95
CA HIS A 9 61.40 -30.70 14.24
C HIS A 9 60.05 -30.99 14.95
N LEU A 10 60.04 -32.12 15.66
CA LEU A 10 58.98 -32.86 16.34
C LEU A 10 58.95 -32.44 17.84
N ILE A 11 57.83 -32.27 18.57
CA ILE A 11 57.21 -33.27 19.49
C ILE A 11 56.04 -32.64 20.30
N ARG A 12 54.88 -33.33 20.27
CA ARG A 12 53.80 -33.60 21.28
C ARG A 12 53.32 -32.55 22.31
N SER A 13 51.99 -32.32 22.30
CA SER A 13 51.08 -32.69 23.41
C SER A 13 49.61 -32.77 22.93
N GLN A 14 48.88 -33.78 23.43
CA GLN A 14 47.55 -34.23 22.97
C GLN A 14 46.37 -33.48 23.62
N LEU A 15 45.28 -33.29 22.86
CA LEU A 15 43.90 -33.49 23.34
C LEU A 15 43.01 -33.86 22.14
N ARG A 16 42.56 -35.12 22.08
CA ARG A 16 41.57 -35.60 21.08
C ARG A 16 40.20 -35.64 21.73
N ILE A 17 39.23 -34.94 21.14
CA ILE A 17 37.80 -35.21 21.28
C ILE A 17 37.29 -35.52 19.87
N ASN A 18 36.83 -36.75 19.64
CA ASN A 18 36.26 -37.20 18.37
C ASN A 18 34.79 -36.77 18.29
N THR A 19 34.43 -35.87 17.39
CA THR A 19 33.04 -35.60 16.99
C THR A 19 32.79 -36.27 15.63
N SER A 20 31.73 -37.08 15.51
CA SER A 20 31.34 -37.64 14.21
C SER A 20 30.69 -36.54 13.37
N LEU A 21 31.28 -36.22 12.22
CA LEU A 21 30.69 -35.33 11.23
C LEU A 21 29.39 -35.94 10.67
N ALA A 22 28.28 -35.20 10.78
CA ALA A 22 27.13 -35.40 9.91
C ALA A 22 27.45 -34.74 8.55
N SER A 23 27.23 -35.45 7.46
CA SER A 23 27.32 -34.87 6.10
C SER A 23 25.91 -34.75 5.54
N CYS A 24 25.49 -33.53 5.23
CA CYS A 24 24.25 -33.26 4.51
C CYS A 24 24.59 -32.87 3.07
N ILE A 25 23.84 -33.40 2.11
CA ILE A 25 23.96 -33.02 0.70
C ILE A 25 22.74 -32.16 0.34
N ILE A 26 23.00 -31.00 -0.24
CA ILE A 26 21.99 -30.11 -0.80
C ILE A 26 21.89 -30.41 -2.29
N VAL A 27 20.74 -30.91 -2.75
CA VAL A 27 20.48 -31.13 -4.17
C VAL A 27 19.42 -30.13 -4.63
N ARG A 28 19.71 -29.44 -5.74
CA ARG A 28 18.81 -28.47 -6.36
C ARG A 28 18.08 -29.15 -7.52
N LEU A 29 16.75 -29.23 -7.43
CA LEU A 29 15.88 -29.70 -8.52
C LEU A 29 14.75 -28.68 -8.69
N ASN A 30 14.59 -28.15 -9.91
CA ASN A 30 13.53 -27.22 -10.35
C ASN A 30 13.00 -26.28 -9.27
N HIS A 31 13.86 -25.33 -8.88
CA HIS A 31 13.57 -24.21 -7.96
C HIS A 31 13.28 -24.55 -6.48
N GLN A 32 13.50 -25.78 -6.02
CA GLN A 32 13.52 -26.10 -4.59
C GLN A 32 14.86 -26.70 -4.11
N PHE A 33 15.22 -26.41 -2.86
CA PHE A 33 16.36 -27.01 -2.16
C PHE A 33 15.87 -28.19 -1.32
N ILE A 34 16.39 -29.40 -1.59
CA ILE A 34 16.13 -30.57 -0.76
C ILE A 34 17.40 -30.89 0.02
N VAL A 35 17.31 -30.86 1.36
CA VAL A 35 18.40 -31.24 2.27
C VAL A 35 18.14 -32.66 2.75
N SER A 36 19.02 -33.59 2.38
CA SER A 36 18.99 -34.97 2.92
C SER A 36 20.20 -35.17 3.84
N CYS A 37 19.93 -35.51 5.10
CA CYS A 37 20.95 -35.82 6.10
C CYS A 37 20.75 -37.26 6.59
N ALA A 38 21.78 -38.09 6.50
CA ALA A 38 21.76 -39.46 7.03
C ALA A 38 22.72 -39.58 8.21
N ALA A 39 22.22 -40.03 9.38
CA ALA A 39 23.04 -40.39 10.53
C ALA A 39 23.14 -41.91 10.63
N LYS A 40 24.34 -42.48 10.45
CA LYS A 40 24.60 -43.91 10.72
C LYS A 40 24.98 -44.10 12.19
N ILE A 41 24.07 -44.64 12.99
CA ILE A 41 24.37 -45.10 14.35
C ILE A 41 24.88 -46.54 14.27
N LYS A 42 26.17 -46.77 14.52
CA LYS A 42 26.76 -48.12 14.58
C LYS A 42 26.82 -48.57 16.04
N ILE A 43 25.86 -49.38 16.49
CA ILE A 43 25.91 -50.02 17.80
C ILE A 43 26.75 -51.29 17.66
N THR A 44 27.89 -51.34 18.36
CA THR A 44 28.74 -52.53 18.41
C THR A 44 28.57 -53.14 19.80
N THR A 45 27.91 -54.28 19.92
CA THR A 45 27.85 -55.07 21.16
C THR A 45 29.06 -55.99 21.20
N VAL A 46 29.96 -55.75 22.17
CA VAL A 46 30.98 -56.73 22.56
C VAL A 46 30.52 -57.32 23.90
N GLY A 47 30.18 -58.60 23.88
CA GLY A 47 29.86 -59.36 25.07
C GLY A 47 31.12 -59.77 25.82
N LEU A 48 31.12 -59.60 27.14
CA LEU A 48 31.91 -60.40 28.07
C LEU A 48 31.19 -60.43 29.43
N VAL A 49 31.02 -61.65 29.92
CA VAL A 49 30.32 -62.03 31.15
C VAL A 49 31.22 -61.74 32.36
N SER A 50 30.74 -60.95 33.33
CA SER A 50 30.84 -61.29 34.77
C SER A 50 29.98 -60.32 35.58
N GLY A 51 29.35 -60.84 36.63
CA GLY A 51 28.26 -60.19 37.34
C GLY A 51 28.66 -58.97 38.15
N ARG A 52 27.84 -57.91 38.03
CA ARG A 52 27.51 -56.94 39.08
C ARG A 52 26.26 -56.17 38.66
N LYS A 53 25.34 -55.93 39.60
CA LYS A 53 24.12 -55.15 39.41
C LYS A 53 24.47 -53.78 38.80
N MET A 54 24.05 -53.53 37.57
CA MET A 54 24.15 -52.21 36.95
C MET A 54 23.00 -51.34 37.45
N ALA A 55 23.30 -50.42 38.36
CA ALA A 55 22.48 -49.24 38.55
C ALA A 55 22.47 -48.48 37.21
N VAL A 56 21.28 -48.31 36.62
CA VAL A 56 21.10 -47.45 35.45
C VAL A 56 21.47 -46.04 35.91
N SER A 57 22.64 -45.54 35.49
CA SER A 57 23.12 -44.23 35.93
C SER A 57 22.13 -43.15 35.49
N SER A 58 21.89 -42.17 36.35
CA SER A 58 21.07 -40.98 36.09
C SER A 58 21.42 -40.25 34.78
N ARG A 59 22.64 -40.46 34.25
CA ARG A 59 23.09 -39.92 32.96
C ARG A 59 22.36 -40.55 31.75
N LEU A 60 21.94 -41.81 31.81
CA LEU A 60 21.27 -42.48 30.68
C LEU A 60 19.79 -42.05 30.55
N MET A 61 19.10 -41.86 31.68
CA MET A 61 17.75 -41.25 31.70
C MET A 61 17.79 -39.79 31.27
N GLY A 62 18.85 -39.05 31.63
CA GLY A 62 19.10 -37.71 31.11
C GLY A 62 19.16 -37.71 29.57
N LEU A 63 20.04 -38.50 28.97
CA LEU A 63 20.22 -38.54 27.51
C LEU A 63 18.93 -38.90 26.73
N LEU A 64 18.10 -39.81 27.26
CA LEU A 64 16.79 -40.12 26.69
C LEU A 64 15.81 -38.94 26.82
N GLY A 65 15.80 -38.25 27.96
CA GLY A 65 14.97 -37.05 28.16
C GLY A 65 15.36 -35.89 27.24
N TRP A 66 16.67 -35.66 27.02
CA TRP A 66 17.17 -34.66 26.08
C TRP A 66 16.86 -35.03 24.63
N GLY A 67 16.91 -36.32 24.26
CA GLY A 67 16.53 -36.79 22.92
C GLY A 67 15.04 -36.58 22.63
N VAL A 68 14.16 -36.88 23.59
CA VAL A 68 12.72 -36.64 23.47
C VAL A 68 12.44 -35.13 23.38
N LEU A 69 13.09 -34.31 24.21
CA LEU A 69 12.93 -32.85 24.18
C LEU A 69 13.38 -32.26 22.83
N LEU A 70 14.54 -32.68 22.31
CA LEU A 70 15.03 -32.25 21.00
C LEU A 70 14.11 -32.67 19.86
N SER A 71 13.55 -33.89 19.92
CA SER A 71 12.56 -34.34 18.94
C SER A 71 11.26 -33.54 19.01
N PHE A 72 10.80 -33.18 20.22
CA PHE A 72 9.63 -32.32 20.41
C PHE A 72 9.87 -30.90 19.90
N ILE A 73 11.04 -30.33 20.15
CA ILE A 73 11.44 -29.01 19.61
C ILE A 73 11.51 -29.06 18.08
N CYS A 74 12.05 -30.14 17.51
CA CYS A 74 12.13 -30.29 16.05
C CYS A 74 10.75 -30.47 15.41
N ILE A 75 9.83 -31.19 16.06
CA ILE A 75 8.43 -31.32 15.60
C ILE A 75 7.68 -30.00 15.75
N LEU A 76 7.91 -29.23 16.82
CA LEU A 76 7.35 -27.88 16.99
C LEU A 76 7.89 -26.90 15.93
N GLN A 77 9.18 -27.00 15.58
CA GLN A 77 9.79 -26.19 14.51
C GLN A 77 9.30 -26.58 13.11
N LEU A 78 9.04 -27.86 12.86
CA LEU A 78 8.43 -28.34 11.61
C LEU A 78 6.94 -27.97 11.52
N ALA A 79 6.22 -27.93 12.65
CA ALA A 79 4.83 -27.49 12.70
C ALA A 79 4.67 -25.97 12.49
N SER A 80 5.68 -25.16 12.84
CA SER A 80 5.68 -23.72 12.59
C SER A 80 6.16 -23.31 11.18
N ALA A 81 6.67 -24.25 10.37
CA ALA A 81 7.32 -23.95 9.09
C ALA A 81 6.38 -24.04 7.86
N ASN A 82 5.06 -24.15 8.06
CA ASN A 82 4.10 -24.40 6.98
C ASN A 82 2.99 -23.33 6.88
N GLU A 83 3.31 -22.06 7.12
CA GLU A 83 2.52 -20.99 6.49
C GLU A 83 2.78 -21.07 4.99
N ALA A 84 1.80 -21.59 4.24
CA ALA A 84 1.87 -21.58 2.78
C ALA A 84 2.05 -20.13 2.32
N ALA A 85 3.11 -19.87 1.56
CA ALA A 85 3.35 -18.56 0.96
C ALA A 85 2.10 -18.13 0.18
N LEU A 86 1.68 -16.88 0.36
CA LEU A 86 0.52 -16.34 -0.35
C LEU A 86 0.75 -16.40 -1.88
N PRO A 87 -0.28 -16.71 -2.67
CA PRO A 87 -0.15 -16.76 -4.12
C PRO A 87 0.10 -15.37 -4.71
N GLU A 88 0.72 -15.33 -5.88
CA GLU A 88 0.67 -14.14 -6.72
C GLU A 88 -0.74 -13.98 -7.28
N CYS A 89 -1.33 -12.80 -7.08
CA CYS A 89 -2.59 -12.45 -7.70
C CYS A 89 -2.37 -11.99 -9.14
N ASN A 90 -3.39 -12.16 -9.98
CA ASN A 90 -3.33 -11.81 -11.39
C ASN A 90 -4.65 -11.18 -11.85
N PHE A 91 -4.88 -9.93 -11.45
CA PHE A 91 -6.03 -9.16 -11.95
C PHE A 91 -5.70 -8.59 -13.33
N PRO A 92 -6.61 -8.69 -14.33
CA PRO A 92 -6.33 -8.22 -15.68
C PRO A 92 -6.12 -6.70 -15.75
N ALA A 93 -6.83 -5.95 -14.92
CA ALA A 93 -6.66 -4.51 -14.82
C ALA A 93 -6.93 -3.99 -13.39
N VAL A 94 -6.46 -2.77 -13.13
CA VAL A 94 -6.83 -1.98 -11.96
C VAL A 94 -7.47 -0.67 -12.40
N TYR A 95 -8.63 -0.35 -11.83
CA TYR A 95 -9.31 0.94 -12.01
C TYR A 95 -9.42 1.65 -10.67
N ALA A 96 -8.99 2.91 -10.59
CA ALA A 96 -8.90 3.62 -9.31
C ALA A 96 -9.65 4.95 -9.33
N PHE A 97 -10.22 5.31 -8.18
CA PHE A 97 -11.04 6.50 -7.95
C PHE A 97 -10.69 7.12 -6.60
N GLY A 98 -10.65 8.44 -6.53
CA GLY A 98 -10.21 9.13 -5.33
C GLY A 98 -9.67 10.53 -5.56
N ASP A 99 -8.81 10.97 -4.65
CA ASP A 99 -8.22 12.30 -4.62
C ASP A 99 -6.69 12.26 -4.78
N SER A 100 -5.96 13.21 -4.21
CA SER A 100 -4.50 13.31 -4.31
C SER A 100 -3.74 12.16 -3.63
N LEU A 101 -4.37 11.38 -2.74
CA LEU A 101 -3.78 10.17 -2.18
C LEU A 101 -3.73 9.00 -3.19
N THR A 102 -4.43 9.15 -4.32
CA THR A 102 -4.55 8.15 -5.38
C THR A 102 -4.16 8.70 -6.75
N ASP A 103 -4.22 10.01 -6.98
CA ASP A 103 -3.91 10.67 -8.25
C ASP A 103 -2.44 10.54 -8.65
N ASN A 104 -2.21 10.05 -9.87
CA ASN A 104 -0.90 9.91 -10.47
C ASN A 104 -0.77 10.67 -11.80
N GLY A 105 -1.55 11.74 -11.97
CA GLY A 105 -1.34 12.74 -13.02
C GLY A 105 -2.59 13.26 -13.71
N ASN A 106 -3.81 12.95 -13.24
CA ASN A 106 -5.04 13.49 -13.83
C ASN A 106 -5.19 14.99 -13.54
N ALA A 107 -4.92 15.44 -12.32
CA ALA A 107 -5.11 16.84 -11.97
C ALA A 107 -4.13 17.77 -12.72
N ILE A 108 -2.86 17.40 -12.80
CA ILE A 108 -1.87 18.15 -13.58
C ILE A 108 -2.15 18.09 -15.08
N ALA A 109 -2.63 16.97 -15.63
CA ALA A 109 -3.02 16.89 -17.03
C ALA A 109 -4.20 17.83 -17.37
N ALA A 110 -5.11 18.07 -16.41
CA ALA A 110 -6.26 18.93 -16.60
C ALA A 110 -5.97 20.42 -16.30
N PHE A 111 -5.17 20.71 -15.28
CA PHE A 111 -4.83 22.06 -14.83
C PHE A 111 -3.32 22.16 -14.50
N PRO A 112 -2.44 22.22 -15.52
CA PRO A 112 -0.98 22.13 -15.34
C PRO A 112 -0.43 23.20 -14.39
N ASP A 113 -0.81 24.46 -14.57
CA ASP A 113 -0.29 25.56 -13.75
C ASP A 113 -0.68 25.43 -12.27
N GLN A 114 -1.87 24.89 -11.99
CA GLN A 114 -2.39 24.73 -10.63
C GLN A 114 -1.79 23.54 -9.90
N PHE A 115 -1.39 22.49 -10.61
CA PHE A 115 -0.87 21.25 -10.02
C PHE A 115 0.58 20.92 -10.43
N ALA A 116 1.31 21.89 -10.99
CA ALA A 116 2.69 21.73 -11.47
C ALA A 116 3.60 21.11 -10.41
N ASN A 117 3.37 21.42 -9.13
CA ASN A 117 4.12 20.89 -8.01
C ASN A 117 4.20 19.35 -8.00
N ALA A 118 3.16 18.64 -8.46
CA ALA A 118 3.15 17.17 -8.47
C ALA A 118 4.25 16.55 -9.36
N GLU A 119 4.70 17.26 -10.39
CA GLU A 119 5.76 16.86 -11.34
C GLU A 119 7.11 17.55 -11.03
N LEU A 120 7.22 18.24 -9.90
CA LEU A 120 8.45 18.92 -9.50
C LEU A 120 9.09 18.26 -8.27
N ASP A 121 10.41 18.34 -8.21
CA ASP A 121 11.14 18.02 -7.00
C ASP A 121 10.63 18.88 -5.83
N PRO A 122 10.55 18.32 -4.61
CA PRO A 122 11.09 17.01 -4.20
C PRO A 122 10.09 15.83 -4.29
N ASN A 123 8.92 16.01 -4.93
CA ASN A 123 7.96 14.92 -5.05
C ASN A 123 8.54 13.76 -5.87
N GLY A 124 8.31 12.52 -5.43
CA GLY A 124 8.82 11.34 -6.11
C GLY A 124 10.31 11.05 -5.90
N VAL A 125 10.96 11.60 -4.87
CA VAL A 125 12.39 11.34 -4.56
C VAL A 125 12.75 9.85 -4.36
N GLU A 126 11.82 9.02 -3.90
CA GLU A 126 11.93 7.54 -3.76
C GLU A 126 11.36 6.80 -4.99
N PHE A 127 10.93 7.53 -6.02
CA PHE A 127 10.44 6.96 -7.27
C PHE A 127 11.61 6.74 -8.22
N PRO A 128 11.71 5.57 -8.89
CA PRO A 128 12.87 5.26 -9.75
C PRO A 128 12.98 6.14 -11.02
N MET A 129 12.01 7.02 -11.26
CA MET A 129 11.99 7.99 -12.37
C MET A 129 11.70 9.39 -11.80
N HIS A 130 12.00 10.46 -12.56
CA HIS A 130 11.71 11.85 -12.19
C HIS A 130 10.25 12.05 -11.69
N ALA A 131 10.05 13.08 -10.84
CA ALA A 131 8.83 13.45 -10.15
C ALA A 131 7.55 13.02 -10.89
N ALA A 132 6.93 11.95 -10.39
CA ALA A 132 5.99 11.15 -11.17
C ALA A 132 4.55 11.63 -11.00
N ASP A 133 4.28 12.94 -10.98
CA ASP A 133 2.91 13.48 -10.90
C ASP A 133 2.12 13.04 -9.65
N ARG A 134 2.82 12.75 -8.55
CA ARG A 134 2.27 12.18 -7.32
C ARG A 134 2.59 13.12 -6.15
N TYR A 135 1.60 13.41 -5.32
CA TYR A 135 1.80 14.12 -4.06
C TYR A 135 2.33 13.18 -2.97
N SER A 136 3.54 12.67 -3.14
CA SER A 136 4.23 11.75 -2.22
C SER A 136 5.73 11.78 -2.48
N ASP A 137 6.53 11.27 -1.54
CA ASP A 137 7.95 10.97 -1.78
C ASP A 137 8.14 9.85 -2.80
N GLY A 138 7.12 9.04 -3.09
CA GLY A 138 7.25 7.96 -4.05
C GLY A 138 5.92 7.40 -4.51
N LYS A 139 5.74 6.10 -4.30
CA LYS A 139 4.59 5.34 -4.82
C LYS A 139 3.36 5.56 -3.95
N LEU A 140 2.22 5.72 -4.61
CA LEU A 140 0.91 5.80 -3.95
C LEU A 140 0.34 4.41 -3.64
N VAL A 141 -0.74 4.35 -2.88
CA VAL A 141 -1.48 3.09 -2.64
C VAL A 141 -1.85 2.42 -3.95
N VAL A 142 -2.29 3.19 -4.96
CA VAL A 142 -2.66 2.62 -6.27
C VAL A 142 -1.48 2.00 -7.02
N ASP A 143 -0.27 2.53 -6.82
CA ASP A 143 0.93 2.01 -7.46
C ASP A 143 1.34 0.67 -6.86
N PHE A 144 1.43 0.61 -5.53
CA PHE A 144 1.71 -0.63 -4.82
C PHE A 144 0.63 -1.67 -5.07
N LEU A 145 -0.65 -1.26 -5.10
CA LEU A 145 -1.75 -2.17 -5.36
C LEU A 145 -1.66 -2.74 -6.79
N ALA A 146 -1.49 -1.89 -7.81
CA ALA A 146 -1.35 -2.33 -9.20
C ALA A 146 -0.16 -3.29 -9.37
N PHE A 147 0.98 -3.01 -8.75
CA PHE A 147 2.10 -3.94 -8.84
C PHE A 147 1.90 -5.22 -8.03
N GLY A 148 1.35 -5.15 -6.82
CA GLY A 148 1.13 -6.32 -5.98
C GLY A 148 0.10 -7.30 -6.56
N VAL A 149 -0.81 -6.84 -7.43
CA VAL A 149 -1.87 -7.69 -7.99
C VAL A 149 -1.70 -8.04 -9.46
N ARG A 150 -0.76 -7.40 -10.17
CA ARG A 150 -0.50 -7.65 -11.61
C ARG A 150 0.89 -7.25 -12.11
N GLN A 151 1.82 -6.82 -11.25
CA GLN A 151 3.22 -6.49 -11.58
C GLN A 151 3.41 -5.46 -12.72
N LYS A 152 2.45 -4.57 -12.91
CA LYS A 152 2.42 -3.61 -14.02
C LYS A 152 1.98 -2.23 -13.51
N PRO A 153 2.47 -1.13 -14.11
CA PRO A 153 2.08 0.22 -13.71
C PRO A 153 0.64 0.56 -14.05
N ILE A 154 0.14 1.61 -13.42
CA ILE A 154 -1.15 2.22 -13.72
C ILE A 154 -0.92 3.67 -14.15
N TYR A 155 -1.70 4.14 -15.11
CA TYR A 155 -1.59 5.47 -15.70
C TYR A 155 -2.88 6.28 -15.49
N PRO A 156 -2.79 7.62 -15.40
CA PRO A 156 -3.95 8.50 -15.31
C PRO A 156 -4.71 8.56 -16.64
N VAL A 157 -6.04 8.55 -16.60
CA VAL A 157 -6.90 8.53 -17.79
C VAL A 157 -6.78 9.79 -18.65
N LEU A 158 -6.43 10.93 -18.05
CA LEU A 158 -6.32 12.22 -18.75
C LEU A 158 -4.95 12.45 -19.39
N ARG A 159 -3.94 11.62 -19.11
CA ARG A 159 -2.61 11.75 -19.73
C ARG A 159 -2.51 10.85 -20.96
N GLY A 160 -2.58 11.47 -22.14
CA GLY A 160 -2.58 10.75 -23.42
C GLY A 160 -1.21 10.30 -23.94
N THR A 161 -0.11 10.71 -23.31
CA THR A 161 1.25 10.41 -23.78
C THR A 161 1.79 9.13 -23.14
N ALA A 162 2.15 8.15 -23.98
CA ALA A 162 2.92 6.94 -23.62
C ALA A 162 2.35 6.01 -22.52
N GLY A 163 1.07 6.15 -22.16
CA GLY A 163 0.40 5.26 -21.21
C GLY A 163 0.01 3.91 -21.81
N ASP A 164 0.31 2.82 -21.09
CA ASP A 164 -0.20 1.49 -21.39
C ASP A 164 -1.49 1.23 -20.58
N PHE A 165 -2.64 1.41 -21.22
CA PHE A 165 -3.95 1.21 -20.58
C PHE A 165 -4.46 -0.23 -20.71
N THR A 166 -3.67 -1.19 -21.25
CA THR A 166 -4.06 -2.61 -21.34
C THR A 166 -4.41 -3.18 -19.96
N PHE A 167 -3.84 -2.61 -18.92
CA PHE A 167 -4.02 -3.04 -17.54
C PHE A 167 -4.85 -2.06 -16.68
N GLY A 168 -5.73 -1.31 -17.33
CA GLY A 168 -6.63 -0.36 -16.67
C GLY A 168 -6.05 1.05 -16.55
N THR A 169 -6.73 1.88 -15.76
CA THR A 169 -6.43 3.31 -15.68
C THR A 169 -6.90 3.89 -14.35
N ASN A 170 -6.28 4.98 -13.94
CA ASN A 170 -6.65 5.73 -12.76
C ASN A 170 -7.55 6.93 -13.14
N PHE A 171 -8.67 7.08 -12.45
CA PHE A 171 -9.61 8.21 -12.57
C PHE A 171 -9.54 9.18 -11.38
N ALA A 172 -8.77 8.85 -10.34
CA ALA A 172 -8.55 9.75 -9.20
C ALA A 172 -7.88 11.04 -9.64
N ALA A 173 -8.25 12.16 -9.03
CA ALA A 173 -7.66 13.46 -9.35
C ALA A 173 -7.51 14.31 -8.09
N SER A 174 -6.38 14.98 -7.95
CA SER A 174 -6.03 15.81 -6.80
C SER A 174 -7.09 16.87 -6.54
N GLY A 175 -7.46 17.03 -5.26
CA GLY A 175 -8.50 17.97 -4.87
C GLY A 175 -9.94 17.49 -5.03
N ALA A 176 -10.17 16.25 -5.47
CA ALA A 176 -11.51 15.71 -5.68
C ALA A 176 -12.26 15.43 -4.36
N PRO A 177 -13.45 16.04 -4.12
CA PRO A 177 -14.35 15.58 -3.07
C PRO A 177 -15.14 14.34 -3.49
N ALA A 178 -15.62 13.57 -2.52
CA ALA A 178 -16.62 12.54 -2.75
C ALA A 178 -17.97 13.16 -3.17
N ARG A 179 -18.37 14.25 -2.52
CA ARG A 179 -19.63 14.94 -2.82
C ARG A 179 -19.56 15.67 -4.16
N SER A 180 -20.70 15.71 -4.85
CA SER A 180 -20.83 16.36 -6.15
C SER A 180 -20.59 17.87 -6.07
N VAL A 181 -19.71 18.41 -6.91
CA VAL A 181 -19.42 19.85 -7.02
C VAL A 181 -20.30 20.48 -8.09
N LYS A 182 -21.62 20.51 -7.86
CA LYS A 182 -22.59 21.16 -8.77
C LYS A 182 -22.85 22.63 -8.42
N VAL A 183 -22.62 23.00 -7.17
CA VAL A 183 -22.81 24.37 -6.69
C VAL A 183 -21.46 24.87 -6.18
N TRP A 184 -20.79 25.66 -7.01
CA TRP A 184 -19.65 26.46 -6.56
C TRP A 184 -20.14 27.42 -5.49
N ARG A 185 -19.83 27.14 -4.22
CA ARG A 185 -19.99 28.16 -3.19
C ARG A 185 -18.67 28.84 -2.94
N LYS A 186 -18.62 30.15 -3.17
CA LYS A 186 -17.43 30.97 -2.93
C LYS A 186 -16.94 30.92 -1.48
N ASP A 187 -17.79 30.50 -0.53
CA ASP A 187 -17.47 30.29 0.89
C ASP A 187 -16.88 28.90 1.20
N ALA A 188 -16.84 27.97 0.24
CA ALA A 188 -16.42 26.57 0.47
C ALA A 188 -14.90 26.32 0.38
N GLY A 189 -14.08 27.32 -0.01
CA GLY A 189 -12.63 27.17 -0.15
C GLY A 189 -12.19 26.48 -1.44
N PHE A 190 -11.02 25.83 -1.42
CA PHE A 190 -10.47 25.09 -2.58
C PHE A 190 -11.41 23.96 -3.03
N SER A 191 -11.89 24.02 -4.28
CA SER A 191 -12.73 22.98 -4.89
C SER A 191 -12.31 22.70 -6.33
N THR A 192 -12.40 21.44 -6.75
CA THR A 192 -12.04 20.99 -8.10
C THR A 192 -13.26 20.35 -8.79
N PRO A 193 -13.34 20.35 -10.14
CA PRO A 193 -14.45 19.76 -10.88
C PRO A 193 -14.36 18.23 -10.98
N PHE A 194 -13.58 17.57 -10.12
CA PHE A 194 -13.24 16.15 -10.22
C PHE A 194 -13.97 15.28 -9.20
N SER A 195 -15.16 15.68 -8.76
CA SER A 195 -15.90 14.93 -7.75
C SER A 195 -16.14 13.48 -8.14
N LEU A 196 -16.37 12.61 -7.16
CA LEU A 196 -16.48 11.17 -7.40
C LEU A 196 -17.58 10.78 -8.41
N ASP A 197 -18.64 11.59 -8.54
CA ASP A 197 -19.66 11.43 -9.59
C ASP A 197 -19.17 11.85 -10.99
N VAL A 198 -18.19 12.74 -11.11
CA VAL A 198 -17.50 13.05 -12.36
C VAL A 198 -16.54 11.93 -12.74
N GLN A 199 -15.77 11.41 -11.79
CA GLN A 199 -14.90 10.25 -12.03
C GLN A 199 -15.71 9.02 -12.44
N GLN A 200 -16.89 8.81 -11.86
CA GLN A 200 -17.87 7.81 -12.30
C GLN A 200 -18.26 8.01 -13.77
N GLN A 201 -18.59 9.23 -14.18
CA GLN A 201 -18.93 9.54 -15.58
C GLN A 201 -17.73 9.29 -16.52
N TRP A 202 -16.50 9.59 -16.09
CA TRP A 202 -15.30 9.24 -16.84
C TRP A 202 -15.18 7.75 -17.05
N PHE A 203 -15.40 6.93 -16.01
CA PHE A 203 -15.37 5.48 -16.13
C PHE A 203 -16.48 4.94 -17.05
N GLU A 204 -17.69 5.46 -16.96
CA GLU A 204 -18.81 5.10 -17.83
C GLU A 204 -18.50 5.42 -19.30
N ARG A 205 -17.93 6.59 -19.59
CA ARG A 205 -17.47 6.97 -20.92
C ARG A 205 -16.26 6.15 -21.37
N TYR A 206 -15.37 5.80 -20.46
CA TYR A 206 -14.22 4.94 -20.73
C TYR A 206 -14.67 3.56 -21.20
N LYS A 207 -15.66 2.92 -20.55
CA LYS A 207 -16.22 1.63 -21.00
C LYS A 207 -16.77 1.70 -22.42
N VAL A 208 -17.48 2.78 -22.76
CA VAL A 208 -17.95 3.03 -24.14
C VAL A 208 -16.77 3.15 -25.11
N ARG A 209 -15.70 3.86 -24.73
CA ARG A 209 -14.49 3.98 -25.57
C ARG A 209 -13.77 2.65 -25.73
N VAL A 210 -13.60 1.87 -24.67
CA VAL A 210 -13.02 0.52 -24.74
C VAL A 210 -13.83 -0.32 -25.71
N TRP A 211 -15.16 -0.32 -25.64
CA TRP A 211 -15.99 -1.05 -26.60
C TRP A 211 -15.73 -0.66 -28.07
N PHE A 212 -15.61 0.64 -28.37
CA PHE A 212 -15.34 1.11 -29.73
C PHE A 212 -13.93 0.77 -30.23
N TYR A 213 -12.93 0.75 -29.34
CA TYR A 213 -11.50 0.75 -29.72
C TYR A 213 -10.72 -0.49 -29.27
N GLU A 214 -11.33 -1.41 -28.50
CA GLU A 214 -10.71 -2.68 -28.09
C GLU A 214 -10.40 -3.61 -29.28
N SER A 215 -11.02 -3.34 -30.43
CA SER A 215 -10.76 -3.96 -31.73
C SER A 215 -9.87 -3.04 -32.55
N PRO A 216 -8.58 -3.36 -32.68
CA PRO A 216 -7.60 -2.33 -33.03
C PRO A 216 -7.64 -1.90 -34.55
N ILE A 217 -7.48 -0.59 -34.89
CA ILE A 217 -7.30 0.02 -36.26
C ILE A 217 -5.81 0.25 -36.62
N PHE A 218 -5.32 -0.38 -37.69
CA PHE A 218 -3.91 -0.36 -38.08
C PHE A 218 -3.48 0.98 -38.71
N ASN A 219 -2.27 1.45 -38.41
CA ASN A 219 -1.63 2.52 -39.15
C ASN A 219 -1.09 2.00 -40.49
N PRO A 220 -0.69 2.88 -41.42
CA PRO A 220 -0.21 2.53 -42.77
C PRO A 220 1.09 1.70 -42.82
N ASN A 221 1.79 1.58 -41.68
CA ASN A 221 2.93 0.66 -41.48
C ASN A 221 2.48 -0.68 -40.89
N GLY A 222 1.17 -0.91 -40.72
CA GLY A 222 0.59 -2.05 -40.01
C GLY A 222 0.55 -1.93 -38.48
N ARG A 223 0.57 -0.74 -37.84
CA ARG A 223 0.49 -0.58 -36.36
C ARG A 223 -0.84 -0.02 -35.88
N ILE A 224 -1.66 -0.84 -35.23
CA ILE A 224 -2.64 -0.30 -34.30
C ILE A 224 -1.91 0.00 -33.01
N TRP A 225 -2.08 1.18 -32.41
CA TRP A 225 -1.48 1.41 -31.11
C TRP A 225 -2.37 2.22 -30.18
N GLN A 226 -3.40 1.53 -29.65
CA GLN A 226 -4.03 1.94 -28.41
C GLN A 226 -4.08 0.72 -27.50
N SER A 227 -3.20 0.69 -26.50
CA SER A 227 -3.14 -0.38 -25.51
C SER A 227 -4.36 -0.27 -24.60
N LEU A 228 -5.43 -1.00 -24.91
CA LEU A 228 -6.68 -1.03 -24.15
C LEU A 228 -6.95 -2.45 -23.66
N PRO A 229 -7.67 -2.61 -22.53
CA PRO A 229 -8.15 -3.92 -22.11
C PRO A 229 -9.28 -4.36 -23.04
N LYS A 230 -9.67 -5.64 -22.94
CA LYS A 230 -10.94 -6.08 -23.50
C LYS A 230 -12.07 -5.59 -22.61
N LEU A 231 -13.18 -5.15 -23.18
CA LEU A 231 -14.38 -4.78 -22.44
C LEU A 231 -14.84 -5.93 -21.55
N ALA A 232 -14.76 -7.16 -22.06
CA ALA A 232 -15.12 -8.36 -21.33
C ALA A 232 -14.30 -8.58 -20.04
N THR A 233 -13.07 -8.06 -19.93
CA THR A 233 -12.22 -8.25 -18.75
C THR A 233 -12.41 -7.15 -17.69
N VAL A 234 -13.23 -6.14 -17.98
CA VAL A 234 -13.49 -5.04 -17.01
C VAL A 234 -14.14 -5.57 -15.74
N ASN A 235 -15.04 -6.55 -15.83
CA ASN A 235 -15.68 -7.11 -14.64
C ASN A 235 -14.71 -7.92 -13.78
N GLU A 236 -13.73 -8.61 -14.36
CA GLU A 236 -12.69 -9.41 -13.69
C GLU A 236 -11.60 -8.55 -13.01
N SER A 237 -11.64 -7.23 -13.21
CA SER A 237 -10.63 -6.29 -12.73
C SER A 237 -10.80 -5.92 -11.25
N LEU A 238 -9.73 -5.41 -10.64
CA LEU A 238 -9.78 -4.83 -9.29
C LEU A 238 -10.10 -3.33 -9.35
N PHE A 239 -11.07 -2.90 -8.55
CA PHE A 239 -11.45 -1.50 -8.45
C PHE A 239 -11.03 -0.94 -7.09
N LEU A 240 -10.30 0.18 -7.07
CA LEU A 240 -9.91 0.89 -5.86
C LEU A 240 -10.76 2.16 -5.69
N VAL A 241 -11.40 2.32 -4.55
CA VAL A 241 -12.10 3.56 -4.18
C VAL A 241 -11.54 4.06 -2.85
N TRP A 242 -10.87 5.22 -2.89
CA TRP A 242 -10.35 5.88 -1.70
C TRP A 242 -10.68 7.38 -1.77
N SER A 243 -11.74 7.80 -1.08
CA SER A 243 -12.32 9.13 -1.24
C SER A 243 -12.94 9.64 0.08
N GLY A 244 -13.19 10.94 0.15
CA GLY A 244 -13.81 11.62 1.29
C GLY A 244 -12.82 12.43 2.14
N TYR A 245 -11.51 12.23 1.99
CA TYR A 245 -10.50 13.00 2.72
C TYR A 245 -10.62 14.50 2.42
N GLN A 246 -10.71 14.85 1.13
CA GLN A 246 -10.82 16.25 0.68
C GLN A 246 -12.06 16.99 1.18
N ASP A 247 -13.20 16.31 1.36
CA ASP A 247 -14.42 16.94 1.89
C ASP A 247 -14.23 17.52 3.30
N TYR A 248 -13.33 16.92 4.09
CA TYR A 248 -13.04 17.36 5.45
C TYR A 248 -11.79 18.22 5.50
N PHE A 249 -10.72 17.80 4.82
CA PHE A 249 -9.41 18.43 4.91
C PHE A 249 -9.46 19.89 4.44
N SER A 250 -10.00 20.19 3.26
CA SER A 250 -10.00 21.55 2.69
C SER A 250 -10.71 22.56 3.60
N GLY A 251 -11.90 22.21 4.09
CA GLY A 251 -12.68 23.11 4.95
C GLY A 251 -12.02 23.39 6.30
N LEU A 252 -11.33 22.40 6.87
CA LEU A 252 -10.55 22.56 8.09
C LEU A 252 -9.23 23.32 7.84
N TYR A 253 -8.57 23.02 6.73
CA TYR A 253 -7.30 23.64 6.35
C TYR A 253 -7.48 25.13 6.09
N ASP A 254 -8.53 25.53 5.38
CA ASP A 254 -8.88 26.91 5.08
C ASP A 254 -9.72 27.60 6.16
N LYS A 255 -10.01 26.89 7.26
CA LYS A 255 -10.82 27.38 8.39
C LYS A 255 -12.22 27.87 7.96
N THR A 256 -12.74 27.40 6.82
CA THR A 256 -14.11 27.67 6.38
C THR A 256 -15.13 26.83 7.15
N LEU A 257 -14.70 25.71 7.72
CA LEU A 257 -15.48 24.86 8.62
C LEU A 257 -14.77 24.65 9.96
N THR A 258 -15.56 24.69 11.04
CA THR A 258 -15.12 24.21 12.37
C THR A 258 -15.18 22.69 12.44
N PRO A 259 -14.42 22.02 13.34
CA PRO A 259 -14.52 20.58 13.54
C PRO A 259 -15.95 20.07 13.75
N LYS A 260 -16.78 20.85 14.47
CA LYS A 260 -18.20 20.53 14.70
C LYS A 260 -19.04 20.63 13.42
N GLN A 261 -18.77 21.59 12.55
CA GLN A 261 -19.45 21.70 11.25
C GLN A 261 -18.99 20.60 10.29
N THR A 262 -17.69 20.29 10.27
CA THR A 262 -17.14 19.20 9.45
C THR A 262 -17.71 17.85 9.85
N LEU A 263 -17.91 17.59 11.15
CA LEU A 263 -18.58 16.37 11.61
C LEU A 263 -20.02 16.24 11.07
N LYS A 264 -20.73 17.34 10.89
CA LYS A 264 -22.13 17.33 10.39
C LYS A 264 -22.26 16.91 8.94
N ILE A 265 -21.22 17.08 8.12
CA ILE A 265 -21.26 16.72 6.70
C ILE A 265 -20.82 15.27 6.44
N VAL A 266 -20.37 14.54 7.47
CA VAL A 266 -19.93 13.14 7.33
C VAL A 266 -20.98 12.25 6.66
N PRO A 267 -22.28 12.29 7.03
CA PRO A 267 -23.30 11.49 6.37
C PRO A 267 -23.40 11.73 4.86
N ASP A 268 -23.35 13.00 4.42
CA ASP A 268 -23.45 13.36 3.01
C ASP A 268 -22.25 12.84 2.19
N VAL A 269 -21.05 12.86 2.78
CA VAL A 269 -19.83 12.36 2.15
C VAL A 269 -19.90 10.84 1.99
N VAL A 270 -20.27 10.12 3.06
CA VAL A 270 -20.40 8.66 3.02
C VAL A 270 -21.51 8.23 2.06
N GLU A 271 -22.62 8.97 2.01
CA GLU A 271 -23.70 8.71 1.06
C GLU A 271 -23.26 8.93 -0.39
N ALA A 272 -22.42 9.93 -0.68
CA ALA A 272 -21.85 10.12 -2.01
C ALA A 272 -20.96 8.94 -2.44
N ILE A 273 -20.13 8.42 -1.53
CA ILE A 273 -19.31 7.21 -1.77
C ILE A 273 -20.21 5.99 -1.99
N ALA A 274 -21.22 5.77 -1.14
CA ALA A 274 -22.16 4.66 -1.28
C ALA A 274 -22.91 4.70 -2.63
N ASN A 275 -23.30 5.89 -3.08
CA ASN A 275 -23.92 6.08 -4.40
C ASN A 275 -22.95 5.77 -5.56
N HIS A 276 -21.68 6.13 -5.44
CA HIS A 276 -20.65 5.75 -6.41
C HIS A 276 -20.50 4.22 -6.47
N LEU A 277 -20.33 3.55 -5.34
CA LEU A 277 -20.22 2.08 -5.26
C LEU A 277 -21.44 1.38 -5.86
N THR A 278 -22.64 1.87 -5.56
CA THR A 278 -23.90 1.34 -6.13
C THR A 278 -23.91 1.43 -7.65
N LYS A 279 -23.42 2.54 -8.23
CA LYS A 279 -23.31 2.69 -9.70
C LYS A 279 -22.26 1.77 -10.33
N MET A 280 -21.17 1.47 -9.63
CA MET A 280 -20.14 0.55 -10.13
C MET A 280 -20.67 -0.88 -10.26
N VAL A 281 -21.57 -1.30 -9.36
CA VAL A 281 -22.16 -2.66 -9.35
C VAL A 281 -23.49 -2.74 -10.11
N THR A 282 -24.05 -1.62 -10.54
CA THR A 282 -25.31 -1.58 -11.30
C THR A 282 -25.02 -1.60 -12.82
N PRO A 283 -25.64 -2.50 -13.59
CA PRO A 283 -25.47 -2.54 -15.03
C PRO A 283 -25.88 -1.22 -15.71
N MET A 284 -25.02 -0.71 -16.57
CA MET A 284 -25.32 0.44 -17.43
C MET A 284 -25.70 -0.04 -18.83
N SER A 285 -26.81 0.46 -19.38
CA SER A 285 -27.14 0.28 -20.79
C SER A 285 -26.64 1.46 -21.61
N TYR A 286 -25.94 1.19 -22.72
CA TYR A 286 -25.55 2.17 -23.71
C TYR A 286 -26.18 1.81 -25.06
N THR A 287 -26.88 2.76 -25.67
CA THR A 287 -27.49 2.59 -27.00
C THR A 287 -26.78 3.50 -27.99
N PRO A 288 -25.90 2.96 -28.85
CA PRO A 288 -25.35 3.73 -29.95
C PRO A 288 -26.45 4.09 -30.96
N PRO A 289 -26.31 5.20 -31.70
CA PRO A 289 -27.22 5.51 -32.80
C PRO A 289 -27.33 4.35 -33.79
N ALA A 290 -28.56 3.99 -34.19
CA ALA A 290 -28.85 2.92 -35.15
C ALA A 290 -28.31 1.52 -34.79
N SER A 291 -28.02 1.25 -33.51
CA SER A 291 -27.53 -0.05 -33.03
C SER A 291 -28.35 -0.57 -31.84
N LYS A 292 -28.22 -1.87 -31.53
CA LYS A 292 -28.84 -2.45 -30.33
C LYS A 292 -28.16 -1.92 -29.07
N SER A 293 -28.94 -1.81 -27.99
CA SER A 293 -28.41 -1.50 -26.66
C SER A 293 -27.40 -2.56 -26.21
N LEU A 294 -26.31 -2.09 -25.60
CA LEU A 294 -25.27 -2.91 -24.98
C LEU A 294 -25.31 -2.71 -23.48
N ILE A 295 -25.25 -3.82 -22.73
CA ILE A 295 -25.06 -3.78 -21.29
C ILE A 295 -23.56 -3.75 -21.00
N MET A 296 -23.11 -2.64 -20.41
CA MET A 296 -21.72 -2.45 -20.02
C MET A 296 -21.40 -3.28 -18.78
N PRO A 297 -20.19 -3.87 -18.70
CA PRO A 297 -19.77 -4.65 -17.54
C PRO A 297 -19.78 -3.82 -16.25
N THR A 298 -20.13 -4.48 -15.16
CA THR A 298 -20.10 -3.96 -13.77
C THR A 298 -18.78 -4.34 -13.10
N ALA A 299 -18.48 -3.74 -11.96
CA ALA A 299 -17.34 -4.13 -11.12
C ALA A 299 -17.69 -5.39 -10.30
N SER A 300 -16.81 -6.40 -10.31
CA SER A 300 -16.99 -7.61 -9.48
C SER A 300 -16.12 -7.64 -8.22
N THR A 301 -14.99 -6.94 -8.19
CA THR A 301 -14.11 -6.87 -7.01
C THR A 301 -13.75 -5.42 -6.71
N ILE A 302 -14.23 -4.88 -5.59
CA ILE A 302 -14.01 -3.48 -5.21
C ILE A 302 -13.34 -3.44 -3.85
N LEU A 303 -12.16 -2.82 -3.78
CA LEU A 303 -11.49 -2.43 -2.54
C LEU A 303 -11.85 -0.99 -2.20
N VAL A 304 -12.63 -0.82 -1.14
CA VAL A 304 -12.98 0.48 -0.55
C VAL A 304 -12.03 0.72 0.62
N VAL A 305 -11.27 1.81 0.58
CA VAL A 305 -10.29 2.14 1.63
C VAL A 305 -10.84 3.26 2.50
N ASN A 306 -10.73 3.11 3.81
CA ASN A 306 -11.19 4.10 4.79
C ASN A 306 -10.15 5.20 5.02
N LEU A 307 -10.49 6.20 5.85
CA LEU A 307 -9.62 7.36 6.05
C LEU A 307 -8.64 7.16 7.22
N PRO A 308 -7.35 7.54 7.06
CA PRO A 308 -6.43 7.63 8.18
C PRO A 308 -6.89 8.67 9.22
N PRO A 309 -6.38 8.63 10.46
CA PRO A 309 -6.76 9.56 11.52
C PRO A 309 -6.37 11.01 11.17
N LEU A 310 -7.38 11.82 10.80
CA LEU A 310 -7.19 13.21 10.38
C LEU A 310 -6.47 14.09 11.41
N GLY A 311 -6.68 13.84 12.70
CA GLY A 311 -6.03 14.54 13.79
C GLY A 311 -4.54 14.22 13.96
N CYS A 312 -4.01 13.22 13.25
CA CYS A 312 -2.58 12.91 13.22
C CYS A 312 -1.85 13.58 12.05
N VAL A 313 -2.57 14.21 11.12
CA VAL A 313 -1.98 14.86 9.95
C VAL A 313 -1.19 16.11 10.41
N PRO A 314 0.10 16.28 10.02
CA PRO A 314 0.93 17.39 10.49
C PRO A 314 0.32 18.78 10.26
N ALA A 315 -0.36 18.99 9.14
CA ALA A 315 -1.10 20.24 8.89
C ALA A 315 -2.20 20.48 9.94
N MET A 316 -2.97 19.46 10.29
CA MET A 316 -4.02 19.56 11.30
C MET A 316 -3.46 19.79 12.69
N LEU A 317 -2.39 19.07 13.05
CA LEU A 317 -1.65 19.24 14.30
C LEU A 317 -1.09 20.66 14.46
N THR A 318 -0.60 21.25 13.37
CA THR A 318 -0.09 22.63 13.35
C THR A 318 -1.22 23.65 13.48
N LEU A 319 -2.32 23.46 12.74
CA LEU A 319 -3.41 24.44 12.66
C LEU A 319 -4.38 24.41 13.85
N TYR A 320 -4.52 23.28 14.53
CA TYR A 320 -5.49 23.07 15.61
C TYR A 320 -4.86 22.60 16.92
N GLY A 321 -3.55 22.39 16.95
CA GLY A 321 -2.81 22.09 18.16
C GLY A 321 -2.63 23.28 19.09
N GLY A 322 -2.09 23.02 20.28
CA GLY A 322 -1.79 24.02 21.29
C GLY A 322 -2.28 23.62 22.70
N PRO A 323 -2.10 24.50 23.70
CA PRO A 323 -2.34 24.17 25.12
C PRO A 323 -3.78 23.76 25.45
N HIS A 324 -4.76 24.16 24.64
CA HIS A 324 -6.18 23.87 24.84
C HIS A 324 -6.71 22.74 23.95
N ALA A 325 -5.87 22.20 23.07
CA ALA A 325 -6.25 21.10 22.20
C ALA A 325 -6.31 19.78 22.98
N LYS A 326 -7.18 18.87 22.55
CA LYS A 326 -7.31 17.53 23.13
C LYS A 326 -6.53 16.53 22.29
N TYR A 327 -5.53 15.91 22.91
CA TYR A 327 -4.70 14.90 22.30
C TYR A 327 -5.07 13.51 22.81
N ASP A 328 -5.05 12.51 21.93
CA ASP A 328 -5.09 11.11 22.33
C ASP A 328 -3.72 10.61 22.80
N SER A 329 -3.63 9.32 23.17
CA SER A 329 -2.39 8.70 23.66
C SER A 329 -1.25 8.68 22.64
N HIS A 330 -1.54 8.90 21.36
CA HIS A 330 -0.54 8.94 20.30
C HIS A 330 -0.14 10.38 19.95
N GLY A 331 -0.69 11.39 20.62
CA GLY A 331 -0.41 12.80 20.33
C GLY A 331 -1.22 13.36 19.17
N CYS A 332 -2.31 12.71 18.76
CA CYS A 332 -3.19 13.18 17.69
C CYS A 332 -4.41 13.92 18.23
N LEU A 333 -4.94 14.85 17.44
CA LEU A 333 -6.11 15.66 17.82
C LEU A 333 -7.39 14.83 17.86
N SER A 334 -7.89 14.55 19.07
CA SER A 334 -9.04 13.66 19.31
C SER A 334 -10.33 14.14 18.65
N ASP A 335 -10.56 15.46 18.63
CA ASP A 335 -11.77 16.06 18.03
C ASP A 335 -11.79 15.92 16.50
N LEU A 336 -10.62 15.97 15.85
CA LEU A 336 -10.51 15.73 14.40
C LEU A 336 -10.55 14.24 14.07
N ASN A 337 -9.94 13.40 14.91
CA ASN A 337 -10.06 11.93 14.78
C ASN A 337 -11.51 11.45 14.91
N LYS A 338 -12.39 12.20 15.60
CA LYS A 338 -13.82 11.87 15.64
C LYS A 338 -14.48 11.91 14.26
N ILE A 339 -14.09 12.85 13.40
CA ILE A 339 -14.64 13.00 12.04
C ILE A 339 -14.33 11.77 11.20
N THR A 340 -13.07 11.30 11.24
CA THR A 340 -12.64 10.13 10.47
C THR A 340 -13.16 8.83 11.06
N ARG A 341 -13.27 8.69 12.38
CA ARG A 341 -13.95 7.53 12.99
C ARG A 341 -15.41 7.43 12.57
N GLU A 342 -16.18 8.51 12.65
CA GLU A 342 -17.58 8.54 12.20
C GLU A 342 -17.69 8.18 10.71
N HIS A 343 -16.84 8.76 9.86
CA HIS A 343 -16.78 8.42 8.44
C HIS A 343 -16.52 6.91 8.24
N ASN A 344 -15.50 6.38 8.90
CA ASN A 344 -15.06 5.01 8.72
C ASN A 344 -16.15 4.02 9.16
N GLU A 345 -16.77 4.24 10.33
CA GLU A 345 -17.86 3.43 10.86
C GLU A 345 -19.09 3.44 9.93
N MET A 346 -19.51 4.62 9.48
CA MET A 346 -20.65 4.75 8.56
C MET A 346 -20.35 4.12 7.19
N LEU A 347 -19.14 4.31 6.65
CA LEU A 347 -18.74 3.73 5.37
C LEU A 347 -18.66 2.20 5.44
N ALA A 348 -18.12 1.64 6.53
CA ALA A 348 -18.10 0.19 6.75
C ALA A 348 -19.51 -0.39 6.71
N LYS A 349 -20.46 0.24 7.42
CA LYS A 349 -21.87 -0.18 7.40
C LYS A 349 -22.48 -0.14 5.99
N LYS A 350 -22.22 0.92 5.21
CA LYS A 350 -22.71 1.02 3.82
C LYS A 350 -22.10 -0.05 2.91
N VAL A 351 -20.82 -0.38 3.11
CA VAL A 351 -20.15 -1.45 2.37
C VAL A 351 -20.74 -2.82 2.74
N ASP A 352 -21.04 -3.06 4.02
CA ASP A 352 -21.70 -4.29 4.47
C ASP A 352 -23.13 -4.42 3.92
N GLU A 353 -23.91 -3.34 3.93
CA GLU A 353 -25.24 -3.29 3.32
C GLU A 353 -25.20 -3.60 1.82
N LEU A 354 -24.21 -3.04 1.10
CA LEU A 354 -24.05 -3.29 -0.33
C LEU A 354 -23.58 -4.73 -0.60
N ARG A 355 -22.66 -5.26 0.22
CA ARG A 355 -22.21 -6.66 0.16
C ARG A 355 -23.36 -7.64 0.38
N ALA A 356 -24.27 -7.34 1.30
CA ALA A 356 -25.46 -8.16 1.54
C ALA A 356 -26.45 -8.14 0.35
N LYS A 357 -26.53 -7.04 -0.40
CA LYS A 357 -27.41 -6.89 -1.58
C LYS A 357 -26.81 -7.49 -2.85
N HIS A 358 -25.49 -7.51 -2.97
CA HIS A 358 -24.76 -7.94 -4.16
C HIS A 358 -23.76 -9.05 -3.82
N SER A 359 -24.29 -10.26 -3.55
CA SER A 359 -23.46 -11.43 -3.21
C SER A 359 -22.52 -11.89 -4.33
N ASP A 360 -22.78 -11.45 -5.56
CA ASP A 360 -21.95 -11.66 -6.75
C ASP A 360 -20.74 -10.72 -6.83
N VAL A 361 -20.68 -9.69 -5.97
CA VAL A 361 -19.59 -8.71 -5.92
C VAL A 361 -18.74 -8.90 -4.65
N LYS A 362 -17.44 -9.08 -4.83
CA LYS A 362 -16.44 -9.09 -3.76
C LYS A 362 -16.13 -7.66 -3.31
N LEU A 363 -16.93 -7.15 -2.37
CA LEU A 363 -16.73 -5.85 -1.71
C LEU A 363 -15.79 -5.99 -0.50
N LEU A 364 -14.57 -5.46 -0.65
CA LEU A 364 -13.53 -5.44 0.37
C LEU A 364 -13.45 -4.06 1.03
N TYR A 365 -13.30 -4.02 2.36
CA TYR A 365 -13.08 -2.80 3.13
C TYR A 365 -11.68 -2.82 3.73
N GLY A 366 -10.78 -1.99 3.21
CA GLY A 366 -9.40 -1.82 3.69
C GLY A 366 -9.31 -0.74 4.77
N ASP A 367 -8.77 -1.12 5.92
CA ASP A 367 -8.68 -0.28 7.12
C ASP A 367 -7.32 0.43 7.22
N ALA A 368 -7.14 1.45 6.37
CA ALA A 368 -5.98 2.33 6.40
C ALA A 368 -5.84 3.09 7.74
N HIS A 369 -6.95 3.33 8.44
CA HIS A 369 -6.95 3.92 9.78
C HIS A 369 -6.15 3.06 10.76
N THR A 370 -6.48 1.78 10.85
CA THR A 370 -5.82 0.88 11.79
C THR A 370 -4.35 0.70 11.41
N VAL A 371 -4.02 0.55 10.12
CA VAL A 371 -2.61 0.51 9.66
C VAL A 371 -1.85 1.75 10.12
N TYR A 372 -2.44 2.94 9.99
CA TYR A 372 -1.80 4.18 10.46
C TYR A 372 -1.56 4.13 11.97
N THR A 373 -2.55 3.72 12.76
CA THR A 373 -2.43 3.65 14.22
C THR A 373 -1.45 2.58 14.69
N ASP A 374 -1.30 1.47 13.96
CA ASP A 374 -0.29 0.45 14.27
C ASP A 374 1.13 0.99 14.10
N ILE A 375 1.35 1.82 13.08
CA ILE A 375 2.63 2.53 12.92
C ILE A 375 2.85 3.53 14.05
N LEU A 376 1.82 4.25 14.50
CA LEU A 376 1.95 5.15 15.66
C LEU A 376 2.28 4.40 16.96
N LYS A 377 1.75 3.19 17.11
CA LYS A 377 1.92 2.35 18.30
C LYS A 377 3.29 1.69 18.35
N ASP A 378 3.79 1.20 17.23
CA ASP A 378 5.14 0.61 17.12
C ASP A 378 5.87 1.13 15.87
N PRO A 379 6.37 2.38 15.89
CA PRO A 379 7.03 2.98 14.72
C PRO A 379 8.27 2.18 14.28
N LYS A 380 8.96 1.55 15.23
CA LYS A 380 10.19 0.78 14.96
C LYS A 380 9.92 -0.43 14.08
N LYS A 381 8.77 -1.11 14.23
CA LYS A 381 8.36 -2.22 13.36
C LYS A 381 8.30 -1.83 11.88
N TYR A 382 8.05 -0.55 11.59
CA TYR A 382 7.93 0.00 10.24
C TYR A 382 9.12 0.87 9.82
N ASN A 383 10.21 0.86 10.60
CA ASN A 383 11.39 1.74 10.43
C ASN A 383 11.06 3.24 10.45
N VAL A 384 9.99 3.63 11.14
CA VAL A 384 9.54 5.01 11.27
C VAL A 384 10.11 5.63 12.55
N THR A 385 10.66 6.84 12.45
CA THR A 385 11.24 7.57 13.59
C THR A 385 10.42 8.78 14.02
N SER A 386 9.71 9.40 13.08
CA SER A 386 8.99 10.66 13.30
C SER A 386 7.56 10.57 12.75
N PRO A 387 6.68 9.76 13.35
CA PRO A 387 5.39 9.43 12.75
C PRO A 387 4.42 10.62 12.61
N LEU A 388 4.60 11.68 13.40
CA LEU A 388 3.75 12.88 13.36
C LEU A 388 4.42 14.08 12.67
N LYS A 389 5.58 13.91 12.04
CA LYS A 389 6.26 14.99 11.32
C LYS A 389 6.19 14.75 9.81
N ALA A 390 6.05 15.83 9.05
CA ALA A 390 6.26 15.81 7.62
C ALA A 390 7.76 15.68 7.30
N CYS A 391 8.09 14.95 6.24
CA CYS A 391 9.48 14.89 5.75
C CYS A 391 9.86 16.12 4.94
N CYS A 392 9.00 16.55 4.01
CA CYS A 392 9.15 17.77 3.23
C CYS A 392 8.35 18.90 3.87
N GLY A 393 9.02 19.92 4.38
CA GLY A 393 8.34 21.04 5.03
C GLY A 393 9.30 21.87 5.85
N VAL A 394 8.73 22.85 6.53
CA VAL A 394 9.47 23.75 7.43
C VAL A 394 8.61 24.10 8.64
N GLY A 395 9.26 24.33 9.77
CA GLY A 395 8.68 25.00 10.92
C GLY A 395 7.97 24.11 11.94
N GLY A 396 7.88 24.64 13.16
CA GLY A 396 7.11 24.05 14.26
C GLY A 396 7.54 22.64 14.68
N ALA A 397 6.72 22.03 15.55
CA ALA A 397 6.96 20.67 16.05
C ALA A 397 6.74 19.57 15.00
N TYR A 398 5.92 19.86 13.97
CA TYR A 398 5.45 18.87 12.99
C TYR A 398 6.07 19.04 11.60
N ASN A 399 7.06 19.94 11.46
CA ASN A 399 7.73 20.28 10.20
C ASN A 399 6.75 20.73 9.10
N PHE A 400 5.78 21.56 9.46
CA PHE A 400 4.73 22.01 8.56
C PHE A 400 4.44 23.50 8.76
N ASN A 401 4.25 24.21 7.66
CA ASN A 401 3.86 25.61 7.64
C ASN A 401 2.90 25.84 6.46
N LYS A 402 1.79 26.55 6.71
CA LYS A 402 0.74 26.76 5.68
C LYS A 402 1.17 27.79 4.63
N GLU A 403 2.05 28.71 5.00
CA GLU A 403 2.53 29.79 4.13
C GLU A 403 3.66 29.33 3.19
N VAL A 404 4.44 28.32 3.60
CA VAL A 404 5.52 27.71 2.81
C VAL A 404 5.38 26.19 2.81
N THR A 405 4.60 25.67 1.88
CA THR A 405 4.36 24.24 1.71
C THR A 405 5.43 23.58 0.84
N CYS A 406 5.51 22.24 0.90
CA CYS A 406 6.45 21.47 0.07
C CYS A 406 6.33 21.84 -1.42
N GLY A 407 7.48 21.98 -2.08
CA GLY A 407 7.54 22.40 -3.49
C GLY A 407 7.11 23.85 -3.75
N HIS A 408 7.17 24.71 -2.74
CA HIS A 408 6.98 26.15 -2.87
C HIS A 408 8.16 26.92 -2.23
N THR A 409 8.23 28.21 -2.55
CA THR A 409 9.17 29.15 -1.93
C THR A 409 8.42 30.20 -1.14
N GLY A 410 9.04 30.74 -0.10
CA GLY A 410 8.43 31.79 0.71
C GLY A 410 9.30 32.23 1.88
N MET A 411 8.72 33.06 2.75
CA MET A 411 9.40 33.55 3.94
C MET A 411 8.90 32.80 5.18
N PHE A 412 9.83 32.26 5.96
CA PHE A 412 9.55 31.66 7.26
C PHE A 412 10.57 32.18 8.28
N GLU A 413 10.10 32.71 9.42
CA GLU A 413 10.95 33.32 10.46
C GLU A 413 11.98 34.34 9.91
N ASN A 414 11.53 35.22 9.02
CA ASN A 414 12.37 36.22 8.33
C ASN A 414 13.51 35.64 7.46
N LYS A 415 13.46 34.35 7.14
CA LYS A 415 14.39 33.69 6.21
C LYS A 415 13.65 33.24 4.97
N PHE A 416 14.28 33.43 3.81
CA PHE A 416 13.80 32.83 2.57
C PHE A 416 14.00 31.32 2.64
N VAL A 417 12.93 30.57 2.40
CA VAL A 417 12.90 29.12 2.35
C VAL A 417 12.50 28.72 0.94
N ASN A 418 13.24 27.79 0.35
CA ASN A 418 12.97 27.25 -0.96
C ASN A 418 12.82 25.73 -0.87
N LEU A 419 11.57 25.25 -0.79
CA LEU A 419 11.26 23.83 -0.76
C LEU A 419 11.11 23.20 -2.15
N THR A 420 11.43 23.91 -3.24
CA THR A 420 11.50 23.32 -4.60
C THR A 420 12.86 22.71 -4.91
N VAL A 421 13.90 23.12 -4.17
CA VAL A 421 15.28 22.60 -4.34
C VAL A 421 15.92 22.18 -3.03
N ALA A 422 15.37 22.58 -1.88
CA ALA A 422 15.88 22.08 -0.61
C ALA A 422 15.63 20.57 -0.52
N PRO A 423 16.64 19.79 -0.09
CA PRO A 423 16.44 18.38 0.13
C PRO A 423 15.35 18.20 1.21
N PRO A 424 14.48 17.18 1.07
CA PRO A 424 13.56 16.81 2.13
C PRO A 424 14.35 16.31 3.36
N CYS A 425 13.64 15.83 4.39
CA CYS A 425 14.27 15.23 5.56
C CYS A 425 15.33 14.15 5.16
N PRO A 426 16.39 13.93 5.96
CA PRO A 426 17.50 13.05 5.57
C PRO A 426 17.13 11.58 5.30
N ASN A 427 15.98 11.12 5.80
CA ASN A 427 15.50 9.76 5.61
C ASN A 427 13.97 9.77 5.37
N PRO A 428 13.53 9.96 4.10
CA PRO A 428 12.11 9.94 3.73
C PRO A 428 11.41 8.65 4.15
N ALA A 429 12.08 7.50 3.97
CA ALA A 429 11.56 6.19 4.35
C ALA A 429 11.22 6.04 5.85
N ALA A 430 11.76 6.90 6.72
CA ALA A 430 11.47 6.90 8.16
C ALA A 430 10.27 7.77 8.58
N HIS A 431 9.47 8.27 7.63
CA HIS A 431 8.29 9.09 7.87
C HIS A 431 7.04 8.44 7.28
N ILE A 432 5.86 8.73 7.84
CA ILE A 432 4.58 8.30 7.28
C ILE A 432 3.83 9.43 6.57
N SER A 433 4.20 10.69 6.83
CA SER A 433 3.68 11.87 6.13
C SER A 433 4.78 12.49 5.27
N TRP A 434 4.45 12.75 4.00
CA TRP A 434 5.38 13.35 3.06
C TRP A 434 5.50 14.86 3.30
N ASP A 435 4.45 15.62 3.00
CA ASP A 435 4.46 17.10 3.01
C ASP A 435 3.59 17.72 4.12
N GLY A 436 3.10 16.89 5.03
CA GLY A 436 2.19 17.28 6.09
C GLY A 436 0.71 17.28 5.71
N ILE A 437 0.38 16.96 4.46
CA ILE A 437 -0.97 16.76 3.93
C ILE A 437 -1.15 15.34 3.43
N HIS A 438 -0.14 14.82 2.72
CA HIS A 438 -0.18 13.55 2.00
C HIS A 438 0.61 12.46 2.72
N THR A 439 0.26 11.22 2.41
CA THR A 439 0.93 10.02 2.91
C THR A 439 2.22 9.77 2.15
N SER A 440 3.21 9.25 2.86
CA SER A 440 4.49 8.82 2.28
C SER A 440 4.41 7.46 1.58
N ASN A 441 5.41 7.16 0.78
CA ASN A 441 5.72 5.86 0.22
C ASN A 441 5.76 4.76 1.30
N THR A 442 6.30 5.04 2.49
CA THR A 442 6.35 4.08 3.61
C THR A 442 4.96 3.72 4.11
N PHE A 443 4.08 4.71 4.34
CA PHE A 443 2.69 4.43 4.72
C PHE A 443 1.95 3.68 3.62
N ASN A 444 2.07 4.13 2.38
CA ASN A 444 1.37 3.56 1.23
C ASN A 444 1.76 2.08 1.05
N LYS A 445 3.05 1.74 1.21
CA LYS A 445 3.53 0.36 1.20
C LYS A 445 2.95 -0.47 2.34
N ALA A 446 2.94 0.06 3.57
CA ALA A 446 2.41 -0.63 4.73
C ALA A 446 0.91 -0.95 4.57
N ALA A 447 0.12 0.02 4.10
CA ALA A 447 -1.31 -0.15 3.86
C ALA A 447 -1.59 -1.24 2.84
N VAL A 448 -0.93 -1.20 1.67
CA VAL A 448 -1.12 -2.23 0.65
C VAL A 448 -0.59 -3.59 1.09
N THR A 449 0.52 -3.64 1.82
CA THR A 449 1.04 -4.90 2.39
C THR A 449 -0.01 -5.57 3.28
N ALA A 450 -0.66 -4.81 4.18
CA ALA A 450 -1.74 -5.32 5.00
C ALA A 450 -2.90 -5.86 4.14
N PHE A 451 -3.38 -5.06 3.18
CA PHE A 451 -4.52 -5.43 2.33
C PHE A 451 -4.26 -6.69 1.49
N LEU A 452 -3.06 -6.80 0.90
CA LEU A 452 -2.64 -7.97 0.13
C LEU A 452 -2.55 -9.21 1.01
N THR A 453 -1.91 -9.10 2.17
CA THR A 453 -1.73 -10.23 3.10
C THR A 453 -3.01 -10.67 3.82
N GLY A 454 -4.11 -9.92 3.65
CA GLY A 454 -5.38 -10.23 4.30
C GLY A 454 -5.50 -9.67 5.72
N GLU A 455 -4.56 -8.80 6.14
CA GLU A 455 -4.61 -8.03 7.38
C GLU A 455 -5.35 -6.70 7.18
N HIS A 456 -6.00 -6.20 8.24
CA HIS A 456 -6.73 -4.92 8.22
C HIS A 456 -7.68 -4.77 7.02
N ILE A 457 -8.29 -5.88 6.60
CA ILE A 457 -9.23 -5.93 5.48
C ILE A 457 -10.42 -6.81 5.82
N THR A 458 -11.61 -6.35 5.45
CA THR A 458 -12.87 -7.05 5.72
C THR A 458 -13.58 -7.42 4.42
N PRO A 459 -14.05 -8.67 4.25
CA PRO A 459 -13.87 -9.82 5.15
C PRO A 459 -12.40 -10.26 5.28
N LYS A 460 -12.05 -10.84 6.44
CA LYS A 460 -10.70 -11.34 6.74
C LYS A 460 -10.21 -12.31 5.66
N GLY A 461 -8.92 -12.25 5.34
CA GLY A 461 -8.33 -13.04 4.24
C GLY A 461 -8.44 -12.34 2.87
N GLY A 462 -9.36 -11.38 2.74
CA GLY A 462 -9.31 -10.29 1.75
C GLY A 462 -8.81 -10.64 0.35
N LEU A 463 -7.76 -9.93 -0.07
CA LEU A 463 -7.08 -10.15 -1.36
C LEU A 463 -6.28 -11.46 -1.34
N GLY A 464 -5.56 -11.74 -0.25
CA GLY A 464 -4.81 -12.99 -0.08
C GLY A 464 -3.68 -13.16 -1.09
N CYS A 465 -3.00 -12.06 -1.42
CA CYS A 465 -1.94 -11.96 -2.42
C CYS A 465 -0.57 -11.79 -1.76
N SER A 466 0.48 -12.31 -2.41
CA SER A 466 1.87 -12.01 -2.04
C SER A 466 2.15 -10.49 -2.14
N PRO A 467 2.68 -9.83 -1.09
CA PRO A 467 3.09 -8.43 -1.13
C PRO A 467 4.50 -8.26 -1.73
N ASP A 468 4.77 -8.89 -2.87
CA ASP A 468 6.04 -8.74 -3.57
C ASP A 468 6.03 -7.51 -4.49
N PHE A 469 6.86 -6.54 -4.15
CA PHE A 469 7.03 -5.30 -4.92
C PHE A 469 8.39 -5.22 -5.62
N SER A 470 9.23 -6.26 -5.54
CA SER A 470 10.60 -6.28 -6.06
C SER A 470 10.69 -6.05 -7.57
N HIS A 471 9.66 -6.43 -8.31
CA HIS A 471 9.56 -6.23 -9.76
C HIS A 471 9.40 -4.76 -10.18
N TRP A 472 9.11 -3.84 -9.26
CA TRP A 472 8.97 -2.42 -9.60
C TRP A 472 10.31 -1.80 -9.99
N ASP A 473 11.37 -2.09 -9.23
CA ASP A 473 12.67 -1.42 -9.31
C ASP A 473 13.58 -1.97 -10.44
N LEU A 474 13.14 -3.04 -11.12
CA LEU A 474 13.81 -3.57 -12.32
C LEU A 474 13.55 -2.72 -13.57
N ARG A 475 12.80 -1.63 -13.45
CA ARG A 475 12.56 -0.66 -14.51
C ARG A 475 13.67 0.40 -14.50
N ASN A 476 14.78 0.05 -15.15
CA ASN A 476 15.73 1.02 -15.71
C ASN A 476 15.29 1.42 -17.12
#